data_AF-A0A378Y1S6-F1
#
_entry.id   AF-A0A378Y1S6-F1
#
_cell.length_a   1.000
_cell.length_b   1.000
_cell.length_c   1.000
_cell.angle_alpha   90.00
_cell.angle_beta   90.00
_cell.angle_gamma   90.00
#
_symmetry.space_group_name_H-M   'P 1'
#
loop_
_entity.id
_entity.type
_entity.pdbx_description
1 polymer ?
#
loop_
_entity_poly.entity_id
_entity_poly.type
_entity_poly.pdbx_seq_one_letter_code
_entity_poly.pdbx_strand_id
1 'polypeptide(L)'
;MTFIRDRVWWSGPNQNPVRAQRNPSVDLSDVKASGANWDGIAAYIAERSVIRGSHFNTSFNTGHGLQYVVNGVVSNPKEWSNINIQDIPVTWQWWLDTKGKPLSVDYDYGPNYTKGTRFTYQPVGAYQGGSSLVVNGELNSDNFLRLYKTDLSVNQNSNLSITYNKPSSDDSSVLSIGLMFKDNPGQVVKVSIPNSGKQTTGWVSRNLDLSPYQGKTIAAFGLSFDNTNKTIKNYQMNIGQIKITDGSARKPAAPTGFKITKALTDTNEMLVAWDLEDYSKVKQYNLYENGSYIGGIYDSTYYIKSLNHKSCELMLTAVGADGTESEPARLSYDLNAAVSHIKVETKENGEATVTWKNPSKADGTVKLTLITDYTDTVFHKTIMADNGAETATFTDLPTNGDRYTLRIVTGDHEPVAYTGHLADTMIEPYAKENVTVTGSTYTLALPTLKDWHYLYVYENDVPKLFGVTYVSKKFPYIVRGRTKLSELTFTPTSRTSSLKIVLEDYAGNQATTYVR
;
A
#
# COMPACT_ATOMS: atom_id res chain seq x y z
N MET A 1 -5.78 -13.01 -11.70
CA MET A 1 -7.26 -13.17 -11.76
C MET A 1 -8.03 -12.06 -11.04
N THR A 2 -7.49 -11.43 -9.99
CA THR A 2 -8.15 -10.36 -9.22
C THR A 2 -8.62 -9.16 -10.06
N PHE A 3 -7.81 -8.70 -11.03
CA PHE A 3 -8.17 -7.55 -11.88
C PHE A 3 -9.42 -7.74 -12.75
N ILE A 4 -9.72 -8.97 -13.19
CA ILE A 4 -10.96 -9.23 -13.93
C ILE A 4 -12.15 -9.07 -12.99
N ARG A 5 -12.10 -9.61 -11.77
CA ARG A 5 -13.20 -9.51 -10.80
C ARG A 5 -13.47 -8.06 -10.43
N ASP A 6 -12.40 -7.31 -10.19
CA ASP A 6 -12.48 -5.87 -9.92
C ASP A 6 -13.09 -5.12 -11.12
N ARG A 7 -12.60 -5.38 -12.34
CA ARG A 7 -13.18 -4.80 -13.57
C ARG A 7 -14.65 -5.18 -13.78
N VAL A 8 -15.04 -6.42 -13.49
CA VAL A 8 -16.46 -6.85 -13.56
C VAL A 8 -17.31 -6.10 -12.54
N TRP A 9 -16.77 -5.86 -11.35
CA TRP A 9 -17.46 -5.09 -10.32
C TRP A 9 -17.66 -3.62 -10.72
N TRP A 10 -16.61 -2.96 -11.20
CA TRP A 10 -16.63 -1.53 -11.52
C TRP A 10 -17.15 -1.21 -12.93
N SER A 11 -16.61 -1.86 -13.96
CA SER A 11 -16.97 -1.62 -15.36
C SER A 11 -18.10 -2.52 -15.86
N GLY A 12 -18.53 -3.50 -15.06
CA GLY A 12 -19.61 -4.43 -15.40
C GLY A 12 -19.12 -5.69 -16.12
N PRO A 13 -20.00 -6.69 -16.31
CA PRO A 13 -19.59 -8.00 -16.81
C PRO A 13 -19.06 -7.99 -18.23
N ASN A 14 -19.46 -7.02 -19.07
CA ASN A 14 -18.88 -6.84 -20.40
C ASN A 14 -17.46 -6.25 -20.38
N GLN A 15 -16.91 -5.95 -19.19
CA GLN A 15 -15.55 -5.44 -18.98
C GLN A 15 -15.26 -4.14 -19.77
N ASN A 16 -16.31 -3.37 -20.01
CA ASN A 16 -16.28 -2.11 -20.75
C ASN A 16 -17.26 -1.14 -20.07
N PRO A 17 -16.80 0.02 -19.55
CA PRO A 17 -17.63 0.92 -18.76
C PRO A 17 -18.80 1.53 -19.55
N VAL A 18 -18.72 1.63 -20.89
CA VAL A 18 -19.87 2.08 -21.70
C VAL A 18 -20.88 0.95 -21.99
N ARG A 19 -20.58 -0.26 -21.53
CA ARG A 19 -21.45 -1.45 -21.59
C ARG A 19 -21.52 -2.13 -20.22
N ALA A 20 -21.75 -1.35 -19.17
CA ALA A 20 -21.69 -1.85 -17.79
C ALA A 20 -22.86 -2.75 -17.36
N GLN A 21 -23.93 -2.85 -18.16
CA GLN A 21 -25.10 -3.64 -17.85
C GLN A 21 -24.80 -5.15 -17.70
N ARG A 22 -25.59 -5.81 -16.86
CA ARG A 22 -25.60 -7.27 -16.69
C ARG A 22 -25.74 -7.97 -18.04
N ASN A 23 -24.99 -9.06 -18.22
CA ASN A 23 -25.00 -9.88 -19.43
C ASN A 23 -24.75 -11.36 -19.09
N PRO A 24 -25.81 -12.20 -19.09
CA PRO A 24 -25.68 -13.63 -18.80
C PRO A 24 -24.81 -14.41 -19.79
N SER A 25 -24.56 -13.87 -20.99
CA SER A 25 -23.78 -14.55 -22.03
C SER A 25 -22.26 -14.39 -21.87
N VAL A 26 -21.79 -13.53 -20.96
CA VAL A 26 -20.34 -13.39 -20.72
C VAL A 26 -19.86 -14.53 -19.82
N ASP A 27 -18.86 -15.28 -20.30
CA ASP A 27 -18.16 -16.27 -19.48
C ASP A 27 -17.17 -15.60 -18.51
N LEU A 28 -17.46 -15.74 -17.23
CA LEU A 28 -16.65 -15.28 -16.10
C LEU A 28 -16.35 -16.42 -15.11
N SER A 29 -16.52 -17.67 -15.56
CA SER A 29 -16.37 -18.87 -14.72
C SER A 29 -14.94 -19.04 -14.20
N ASP A 30 -13.94 -18.71 -15.02
CA ASP A 30 -12.51 -18.70 -14.67
C ASP A 30 -12.17 -17.75 -13.51
N VAL A 31 -13.03 -16.77 -13.22
CA VAL A 31 -12.87 -15.85 -12.07
C VAL A 31 -13.97 -16.00 -11.02
N LYS A 32 -14.72 -17.10 -11.09
CA LYS A 32 -15.79 -17.46 -10.14
C LYS A 32 -16.83 -16.32 -10.00
N ALA A 33 -17.21 -15.71 -11.11
CA ALA A 33 -18.24 -14.67 -11.17
C ALA A 33 -19.32 -15.03 -12.19
N SER A 34 -20.46 -14.32 -12.15
CA SER A 34 -21.56 -14.46 -13.11
C SER A 34 -21.98 -13.09 -13.62
N GLY A 35 -22.12 -12.96 -14.94
CA GLY A 35 -22.58 -11.71 -15.56
C GLY A 35 -24.08 -11.45 -15.45
N ALA A 36 -24.87 -12.39 -14.93
CA ALA A 36 -26.33 -12.28 -14.92
C ALA A 36 -26.90 -11.34 -13.85
N ASN A 37 -26.16 -11.10 -12.77
CA ASN A 37 -26.72 -10.57 -11.52
C ASN A 37 -26.25 -9.15 -11.15
N TRP A 38 -25.30 -8.59 -11.88
CA TRP A 38 -24.65 -7.34 -11.50
C TRP A 38 -24.46 -6.43 -12.71
N ASP A 39 -25.01 -5.22 -12.62
CA ASP A 39 -24.58 -4.11 -13.47
C ASP A 39 -23.35 -3.49 -12.80
N GLY A 40 -22.29 -3.23 -13.56
CA GLY A 40 -21.10 -2.56 -13.03
C GLY A 40 -21.43 -1.18 -12.48
N ILE A 41 -20.64 -0.70 -11.52
CA ILE A 41 -20.79 0.64 -10.94
C ILE A 41 -20.83 1.74 -12.00
N ALA A 42 -20.10 1.59 -13.11
CA ALA A 42 -20.10 2.51 -14.25
C ALA A 42 -21.48 2.70 -14.92
N ALA A 43 -22.46 1.81 -14.68
CA ALA A 43 -23.84 2.01 -15.13
C ALA A 43 -24.56 3.13 -14.34
N TYR A 44 -24.07 3.47 -13.15
CA TYR A 44 -24.76 4.33 -12.19
C TYR A 44 -23.98 5.60 -11.83
N ILE A 45 -22.65 5.54 -11.87
CA ILE A 45 -21.78 6.62 -11.41
C ILE A 45 -20.83 7.02 -12.54
N ALA A 46 -20.89 8.29 -12.93
CA ALA A 46 -19.95 8.88 -13.87
C ALA A 46 -18.54 8.98 -13.25
N GLU A 47 -17.53 8.70 -14.05
CA GLU A 47 -16.13 8.74 -13.64
C GLU A 47 -15.66 10.17 -13.29
N ARG A 48 -14.74 10.24 -12.34
CA ARG A 48 -14.05 11.47 -11.90
C ARG A 48 -12.56 11.32 -12.16
N SER A 49 -11.86 12.45 -12.27
CA SER A 49 -10.41 12.47 -12.46
C SER A 49 -9.77 13.58 -11.64
N VAL A 50 -8.58 13.29 -11.12
CA VAL A 50 -7.70 14.25 -10.44
C VAL A 50 -6.63 14.82 -11.39
N ILE A 51 -6.59 14.35 -12.64
CA ILE A 51 -5.58 14.72 -13.62
C ILE A 51 -5.92 16.09 -14.19
N ARG A 52 -5.16 17.11 -13.79
CA ARG A 52 -5.34 18.51 -14.18
C ARG A 52 -4.01 19.27 -14.19
N GLY A 53 -3.98 20.46 -14.79
CA GLY A 53 -2.79 21.30 -14.87
C GLY A 53 -2.09 21.15 -16.21
N SER A 54 -0.76 21.08 -16.26
CA SER A 54 0.02 20.87 -17.50
C SER A 54 0.96 19.65 -17.44
N HIS A 55 0.90 18.89 -16.34
CA HIS A 55 1.72 17.70 -16.13
C HIS A 55 0.86 16.48 -15.80
N PHE A 56 1.21 15.36 -16.42
CA PHE A 56 0.68 14.06 -16.04
C PHE A 56 1.72 13.00 -16.36
N ASN A 57 1.87 12.00 -15.50
CA ASN A 57 2.71 10.85 -15.78
C ASN A 57 2.05 9.58 -15.27
N THR A 58 2.28 8.48 -15.97
CA THR A 58 1.87 7.14 -15.57
C THR A 58 2.82 6.13 -16.19
N SER A 59 3.24 5.17 -15.41
CA SER A 59 3.97 3.97 -15.83
C SER A 59 3.07 2.73 -15.77
N PHE A 60 1.77 2.92 -15.51
CA PHE A 60 0.79 1.86 -15.23
C PHE A 60 1.17 0.99 -14.04
N ASN A 61 1.85 1.57 -13.04
CA ASN A 61 2.19 0.91 -11.80
C ASN A 61 0.94 0.75 -10.93
N THR A 62 0.54 -0.49 -10.64
CA THR A 62 -0.67 -0.78 -9.85
C THR A 62 -0.44 -0.83 -8.34
N GLY A 63 0.75 -0.45 -7.86
CA GLY A 63 1.08 -0.43 -6.43
C GLY A 63 1.52 -1.78 -5.87
N HIS A 64 1.84 -2.74 -6.75
CA HIS A 64 2.47 -4.01 -6.42
C HIS A 64 3.27 -4.54 -7.60
N GLY A 65 4.05 -5.60 -7.35
CA GLY A 65 4.74 -6.33 -8.41
C GLY A 65 5.50 -7.53 -7.85
N LEU A 66 5.94 -8.42 -8.75
CA LEU A 66 6.85 -9.53 -8.40
C LEU A 66 8.32 -9.12 -8.47
N GLN A 67 8.57 -7.91 -8.95
CA GLN A 67 9.85 -7.22 -9.03
C GLN A 67 9.56 -5.72 -9.15
N TYR A 68 10.53 -4.88 -8.79
CA TYR A 68 10.51 -3.46 -9.06
C TYR A 68 11.50 -3.15 -10.18
N VAL A 69 11.02 -2.48 -11.22
CA VAL A 69 11.79 -2.13 -12.42
C VAL A 69 12.02 -0.61 -12.45
N VAL A 70 13.22 -0.20 -12.83
CA VAL A 70 13.57 1.20 -13.09
C VAL A 70 14.14 1.30 -14.50
N ASN A 71 13.54 2.15 -15.34
CA ASN A 71 13.95 2.36 -16.74
C ASN A 71 14.12 1.06 -17.57
N GLY A 72 13.27 0.06 -17.35
CA GLY A 72 13.27 -1.23 -18.03
C GLY A 72 14.25 -2.26 -17.46
N VAL A 73 14.98 -1.92 -16.39
CA VAL A 73 15.95 -2.79 -15.71
C VAL A 73 15.45 -3.15 -14.32
N VAL A 74 15.55 -4.43 -13.94
CA VAL A 74 15.16 -4.89 -12.60
C VAL A 74 16.05 -4.23 -11.55
N SER A 75 15.45 -3.42 -10.68
CA SER A 75 16.14 -2.76 -9.56
C SER A 75 16.06 -3.59 -8.29
N ASN A 76 14.93 -4.28 -8.07
CA ASN A 76 14.73 -5.18 -6.95
C ASN A 76 13.92 -6.41 -7.41
N PRO A 77 14.43 -7.64 -7.29
CA PRO A 77 13.75 -8.84 -7.78
C PRO A 77 12.72 -9.41 -6.80
N LYS A 78 12.51 -8.79 -5.63
CA LYS A 78 11.55 -9.26 -4.62
C LYS A 78 10.12 -8.82 -4.97
N GLU A 79 9.14 -9.64 -4.56
CA GLU A 79 7.74 -9.24 -4.56
C GLU A 79 7.49 -8.09 -3.58
N TRP A 80 6.57 -7.21 -3.93
CA TRP A 80 6.27 -6.03 -3.16
C TRP A 80 4.82 -5.58 -3.35
N SER A 81 4.27 -4.92 -2.33
CA SER A 81 3.04 -4.14 -2.43
C SER A 81 3.23 -2.87 -1.61
N ASN A 82 3.00 -1.74 -2.25
CA ASN A 82 3.03 -0.42 -1.65
C ASN A 82 2.06 0.47 -2.43
N ILE A 83 0.86 0.66 -1.89
CA ILE A 83 -0.19 1.45 -2.54
C ILE A 83 0.19 2.93 -2.66
N ASN A 84 1.13 3.43 -1.85
CA ASN A 84 1.56 4.82 -1.87
C ASN A 84 2.29 5.21 -3.17
N ILE A 85 2.78 4.21 -3.92
CA ILE A 85 3.47 4.41 -5.20
C ILE A 85 2.65 3.88 -6.39
N GLN A 86 1.35 3.63 -6.17
CA GLN A 86 0.41 3.35 -7.25
C GLN A 86 0.24 4.61 -8.10
N ASP A 87 0.36 4.45 -9.41
CA ASP A 87 0.04 5.54 -10.34
C ASP A 87 -1.47 5.84 -10.31
N ILE A 88 -1.87 7.02 -10.77
CA ILE A 88 -3.30 7.31 -10.98
C ILE A 88 -3.88 6.22 -11.91
N PRO A 89 -4.86 5.40 -11.47
CA PRO A 89 -5.36 4.30 -12.28
C PRO A 89 -6.03 4.77 -13.57
N VAL A 90 -6.02 3.91 -14.60
CA VAL A 90 -6.71 4.19 -15.86
C VAL A 90 -8.20 4.44 -15.62
N THR A 91 -8.71 5.57 -16.12
CA THR A 91 -10.11 5.99 -15.93
C THR A 91 -11.10 4.99 -16.51
N TRP A 92 -10.84 4.46 -17.71
CA TRP A 92 -11.74 3.54 -18.41
C TRP A 92 -11.09 2.19 -18.69
N GLN A 93 -11.54 1.13 -18.00
CA GLN A 93 -11.01 -0.24 -18.17
C GLN A 93 -12.11 -1.20 -18.67
N TRP A 94 -12.14 -1.64 -19.93
CA TRP A 94 -11.47 -1.00 -21.08
C TRP A 94 -12.49 -0.48 -22.08
N TRP A 95 -12.40 0.80 -22.41
CA TRP A 95 -13.22 1.42 -23.44
C TRP A 95 -12.43 1.44 -24.76
N LEU A 96 -12.73 0.47 -25.62
CA LEU A 96 -12.20 0.34 -26.97
C LEU A 96 -13.27 0.72 -28.01
N ASP A 97 -12.96 1.71 -28.84
CA ASP A 97 -13.74 2.05 -30.03
C ASP A 97 -13.10 1.38 -31.26
N THR A 98 -13.85 0.53 -31.97
CA THR A 98 -13.39 -0.12 -33.21
C THR A 98 -14.56 -0.52 -34.10
N LYS A 99 -14.34 -0.56 -35.42
CA LYS A 99 -15.30 -1.11 -36.41
C LYS A 99 -15.13 -2.61 -36.65
N GLY A 100 -14.00 -3.18 -36.22
CA GLY A 100 -13.66 -4.59 -36.38
C GLY A 100 -13.63 -5.31 -35.04
N LYS A 101 -12.60 -6.15 -34.85
CA LYS A 101 -12.44 -6.91 -33.60
C LYS A 101 -11.69 -6.06 -32.56
N PRO A 102 -12.18 -5.99 -31.31
CA PRO A 102 -11.46 -5.33 -30.23
C PRO A 102 -10.20 -6.11 -29.86
N LEU A 103 -9.10 -5.40 -29.64
CA LEU A 103 -7.88 -5.98 -29.06
C LEU A 103 -8.12 -6.36 -27.59
N SER A 104 -7.36 -7.35 -27.10
CA SER A 104 -7.29 -7.66 -25.67
C SER A 104 -6.38 -6.68 -24.96
N VAL A 105 -6.75 -6.26 -23.75
CA VAL A 105 -5.97 -5.33 -22.92
C VAL A 105 -5.83 -5.87 -21.50
N ASP A 106 -4.62 -5.83 -20.95
CA ASP A 106 -4.35 -6.21 -19.56
C ASP A 106 -3.16 -5.44 -18.97
N TYR A 107 -2.94 -5.60 -17.66
CA TYR A 107 -1.68 -5.21 -17.04
C TYR A 107 -0.67 -6.35 -17.13
N ASP A 108 0.53 -6.07 -17.63
CA ASP A 108 1.61 -7.03 -17.75
C ASP A 108 2.64 -6.86 -16.63
N TYR A 109 2.67 -7.84 -15.72
CA TYR A 109 3.59 -7.93 -14.58
C TYR A 109 4.90 -8.67 -14.92
N GLY A 110 5.04 -9.12 -16.17
CA GLY A 110 6.26 -9.72 -16.70
C GLY A 110 6.36 -11.24 -16.53
N PRO A 111 7.53 -11.81 -16.91
CA PRO A 111 7.69 -13.26 -17.05
C PRO A 111 7.46 -14.08 -15.77
N ASN A 112 7.66 -13.49 -14.60
CA ASN A 112 7.47 -14.17 -13.31
C ASN A 112 5.99 -14.28 -12.92
N TYR A 113 5.09 -13.56 -13.60
CA TYR A 113 3.67 -13.56 -13.30
C TYR A 113 2.91 -14.62 -14.10
N THR A 114 2.16 -15.45 -13.39
CA THR A 114 1.22 -16.38 -14.03
C THR A 114 -0.06 -15.64 -14.45
N LYS A 115 -0.08 -15.19 -15.71
CA LYS A 115 -1.28 -14.62 -16.34
C LYS A 115 -2.40 -15.66 -16.45
N GLY A 116 -3.66 -15.20 -16.45
CA GLY A 116 -4.82 -16.07 -16.66
C GLY A 116 -4.84 -16.65 -18.08
N THR A 117 -5.44 -17.84 -18.24
CA THR A 117 -5.49 -18.59 -19.52
C THR A 117 -6.17 -17.83 -20.65
N ARG A 118 -7.08 -16.90 -20.34
CA ARG A 118 -7.73 -16.00 -21.31
C ARG A 118 -6.77 -15.03 -22.01
N PHE A 119 -5.59 -14.79 -21.44
CA PHE A 119 -4.64 -13.82 -21.97
C PHE A 119 -3.54 -14.51 -22.78
N THR A 120 -3.31 -14.03 -24.00
CA THR A 120 -2.41 -14.67 -24.97
C THR A 120 -1.13 -13.89 -25.26
N TYR A 121 -0.96 -12.70 -24.67
CA TYR A 121 0.24 -11.87 -24.87
C TYR A 121 1.52 -12.56 -24.36
N GLN A 122 2.66 -12.26 -24.99
CA GLN A 122 4.00 -12.58 -24.48
C GLN A 122 4.32 -11.67 -23.29
N PRO A 123 4.65 -12.17 -22.09
CA PRO A 123 5.02 -11.31 -20.97
C PRO A 123 6.33 -10.55 -21.25
N VAL A 124 6.30 -9.24 -21.03
CA VAL A 124 7.44 -8.30 -21.13
C VAL A 124 7.73 -7.70 -19.75
N GLY A 125 6.69 -7.29 -19.03
CA GLY A 125 6.79 -6.67 -17.70
C GLY A 125 6.79 -5.16 -17.74
N ALA A 126 7.30 -4.53 -16.68
CA ALA A 126 7.27 -3.09 -16.49
C ALA A 126 8.42 -2.36 -17.19
N TYR A 127 8.23 -1.06 -17.43
CA TYR A 127 9.34 -0.13 -17.68
C TYR A 127 9.74 0.56 -16.37
N GLN A 128 8.77 1.00 -15.58
CA GLN A 128 8.98 1.64 -14.28
C GLN A 128 7.92 1.10 -13.32
N GLY A 129 8.31 0.69 -12.11
CA GLY A 129 7.41 0.09 -11.13
C GLY A 129 7.21 -1.41 -11.34
N GLY A 130 5.96 -1.89 -11.16
CA GLY A 130 5.63 -3.32 -11.13
C GLY A 130 4.86 -3.87 -12.34
N SER A 131 4.34 -3.01 -13.21
CA SER A 131 3.53 -3.41 -14.37
C SER A 131 3.69 -2.45 -15.56
N SER A 132 3.32 -2.93 -16.75
CA SER A 132 3.01 -2.11 -17.92
C SER A 132 1.58 -2.37 -18.42
N LEU A 133 1.11 -1.60 -19.40
CA LEU A 133 -0.13 -1.90 -20.11
C LEU A 133 0.19 -2.73 -21.37
N VAL A 134 -0.48 -3.86 -21.57
CA VAL A 134 -0.33 -4.68 -22.78
C VAL A 134 -1.61 -4.68 -23.61
N VAL A 135 -1.45 -4.53 -24.93
CA VAL A 135 -2.53 -4.63 -25.92
C VAL A 135 -2.13 -5.68 -26.95
N ASN A 136 -2.96 -6.70 -27.18
CA ASN A 136 -2.63 -7.78 -28.10
C ASN A 136 -3.84 -8.41 -28.81
N GLY A 137 -3.60 -9.07 -29.95
CA GLY A 137 -4.60 -9.83 -30.69
C GLY A 137 -4.49 -9.68 -32.21
N GLU A 138 -5.58 -10.01 -32.92
CA GLU A 138 -5.71 -9.74 -34.34
C GLU A 138 -6.15 -8.29 -34.57
N LEU A 139 -5.23 -7.46 -35.05
CA LEU A 139 -5.50 -6.07 -35.41
C LEU A 139 -6.00 -6.02 -36.87
N ASN A 140 -7.33 -6.02 -37.06
CA ASN A 140 -7.98 -6.01 -38.38
C ASN A 140 -8.65 -4.69 -38.77
N SER A 141 -8.65 -3.72 -37.84
CA SER A 141 -9.13 -2.36 -38.04
C SER A 141 -8.56 -1.48 -36.93
N ASP A 142 -8.63 -0.15 -37.10
CA ASP A 142 -8.26 0.79 -36.05
C ASP A 142 -8.97 0.48 -34.73
N ASN A 143 -8.18 0.43 -33.66
CA ASN A 143 -8.63 0.23 -32.29
C ASN A 143 -8.21 1.45 -31.47
N PHE A 144 -9.18 2.24 -31.00
CA PHE A 144 -8.90 3.37 -30.12
C PHE A 144 -9.22 3.01 -28.67
N LEU A 145 -8.18 2.84 -27.86
CA LEU A 145 -8.25 2.59 -26.44
C LEU A 145 -8.27 3.92 -25.68
N ARG A 146 -9.42 4.28 -25.13
CA ARG A 146 -9.53 5.45 -24.23
C ARG A 146 -8.97 5.08 -22.87
N LEU A 147 -8.10 5.95 -22.33
CA LEU A 147 -7.41 5.67 -21.07
C LEU A 147 -7.83 6.64 -19.97
N TYR A 148 -7.55 7.93 -20.15
CA TYR A 148 -7.64 8.91 -19.07
C TYR A 148 -8.59 10.06 -19.41
N LYS A 149 -9.45 10.39 -18.46
CA LYS A 149 -10.16 11.68 -18.40
C LYS A 149 -9.25 12.70 -17.74
N THR A 150 -9.15 13.89 -18.30
CA THR A 150 -8.16 14.89 -17.90
C THR A 150 -8.68 16.31 -18.01
N ASP A 151 -7.94 17.23 -17.40
CA ASP A 151 -8.06 18.68 -17.58
C ASP A 151 -6.67 19.28 -17.79
N LEU A 152 -5.97 18.82 -18.84
CA LEU A 152 -4.58 19.17 -19.10
C LEU A 152 -4.47 20.31 -20.13
N SER A 153 -3.89 21.42 -19.72
CA SER A 153 -3.64 22.59 -20.57
C SER A 153 -2.41 22.38 -21.44
N VAL A 154 -2.50 22.78 -22.70
CA VAL A 154 -1.41 22.71 -23.67
C VAL A 154 -0.89 24.11 -23.95
N ASN A 155 0.42 24.30 -23.90
CA ASN A 155 1.11 25.53 -24.27
C ASN A 155 2.25 25.23 -25.28
N GLN A 156 2.97 26.27 -25.68
CA GLN A 156 4.04 26.17 -26.68
C GLN A 156 5.18 25.20 -26.31
N ASN A 157 5.37 24.91 -25.02
CA ASN A 157 6.42 24.03 -24.52
C ASN A 157 5.91 22.60 -24.25
N SER A 158 4.61 22.35 -24.42
CA SER A 158 4.01 21.06 -24.11
C SER A 158 4.56 19.95 -25.00
N ASN A 159 4.99 18.86 -24.36
CA ASN A 159 5.55 17.67 -24.96
C ASN A 159 4.93 16.42 -24.33
N LEU A 160 4.78 15.38 -25.13
CA LEU A 160 4.41 14.05 -24.66
C LEU A 160 5.53 13.05 -24.94
N SER A 161 6.01 12.39 -23.90
CA SER A 161 6.88 11.22 -24.00
C SER A 161 6.09 9.94 -23.82
N ILE A 162 6.33 8.96 -24.69
CA ILE A 162 5.76 7.62 -24.60
C ILE A 162 6.87 6.59 -24.73
N THR A 163 6.87 5.62 -23.82
CA THR A 163 7.78 4.47 -23.82
C THR A 163 6.99 3.21 -24.11
N TYR A 164 7.36 2.50 -25.18
CA TYR A 164 6.67 1.30 -25.64
C TYR A 164 7.66 0.17 -26.01
N ASN A 165 7.16 -1.05 -26.06
CA ASN A 165 7.84 -2.23 -26.58
C ASN A 165 6.87 -3.01 -27.48
N LYS A 166 7.25 -3.21 -28.73
CA LYS A 166 6.54 -4.04 -29.70
C LYS A 166 7.30 -5.35 -29.90
N PRO A 167 6.97 -6.43 -29.16
CA PRO A 167 7.63 -7.71 -29.34
C PRO A 167 7.21 -8.42 -30.63
N SER A 168 6.05 -8.10 -31.20
CA SER A 168 5.59 -8.68 -32.46
C SER A 168 6.40 -8.17 -33.65
N SER A 169 6.55 -9.02 -34.67
CA SER A 169 7.32 -8.73 -35.89
C SER A 169 6.92 -7.45 -36.59
N ASP A 170 7.85 -6.87 -37.36
CA ASP A 170 7.60 -5.73 -38.25
C ASP A 170 6.29 -5.85 -39.03
N ASP A 171 5.49 -4.79 -39.02
CA ASP A 171 4.26 -4.70 -39.78
C ASP A 171 3.98 -3.23 -40.16
N SER A 172 2.81 -2.98 -40.77
CA SER A 172 2.42 -1.65 -41.21
C SER A 172 1.64 -0.85 -40.16
N SER A 173 1.48 -1.36 -38.93
CA SER A 173 0.69 -0.67 -37.91
C SER A 173 1.29 0.67 -37.51
N VAL A 174 0.40 1.57 -37.09
CA VAL A 174 0.78 2.87 -36.54
C VAL A 174 0.16 3.03 -35.15
N LEU A 175 1.01 3.25 -34.16
CA LEU A 175 0.61 3.70 -32.83
C LEU A 175 0.49 5.22 -32.86
N SER A 176 -0.61 5.74 -32.36
CA SER A 176 -0.82 7.18 -32.20
C SER A 176 -1.32 7.50 -30.80
N ILE A 177 -0.93 8.64 -30.27
CA ILE A 177 -1.67 9.25 -29.17
C ILE A 177 -2.96 9.83 -29.75
N GLY A 178 -4.11 9.45 -29.20
CA GLY A 178 -5.38 10.08 -29.53
C GLY A 178 -5.76 11.11 -28.46
N LEU A 179 -5.86 12.38 -28.86
CA LEU A 179 -6.22 13.51 -28.01
C LEU A 179 -7.67 13.92 -28.28
N MET A 180 -8.44 14.15 -27.22
CA MET A 180 -9.78 14.75 -27.29
C MET A 180 -9.74 16.06 -26.50
N PHE A 181 -10.03 17.17 -27.18
CA PHE A 181 -9.95 18.50 -26.59
C PHE A 181 -11.32 18.97 -26.10
N LYS A 182 -11.35 19.84 -25.08
CA LYS A 182 -12.60 20.37 -24.48
C LYS A 182 -13.46 21.16 -25.47
N ASP A 183 -12.84 21.83 -26.44
CA ASP A 183 -13.52 22.60 -27.50
C ASP A 183 -14.26 21.69 -28.50
N ASN A 184 -13.80 20.45 -28.69
CA ASN A 184 -14.44 19.46 -29.55
C ASN A 184 -14.25 18.02 -29.03
N PRO A 185 -14.94 17.63 -27.94
CA PRO A 185 -14.68 16.36 -27.25
C PRO A 185 -15.11 15.11 -28.04
N GLY A 186 -15.91 15.29 -29.10
CA GLY A 186 -16.34 14.21 -29.99
C GLY A 186 -15.29 13.82 -31.05
N GLN A 187 -14.25 14.63 -31.25
CA GLN A 187 -13.21 14.37 -32.24
C GLN A 187 -11.94 13.83 -31.57
N VAL A 188 -11.41 12.72 -32.12
CA VAL A 188 -10.10 12.20 -31.75
C VAL A 188 -9.05 12.74 -32.72
N VAL A 189 -8.12 13.54 -32.22
CA VAL A 189 -6.95 14.02 -32.95
C VAL A 189 -5.80 13.04 -32.73
N LYS A 190 -5.30 12.41 -33.80
CA LYS A 190 -4.22 11.41 -33.72
C LYS A 190 -2.86 12.07 -33.96
N VAL A 191 -1.93 11.86 -33.03
CA VAL A 191 -0.52 12.22 -33.17
C VAL A 191 0.29 10.93 -33.31
N SER A 192 0.72 10.63 -34.54
CA SER A 192 1.41 9.39 -34.88
C SER A 192 2.79 9.30 -34.23
N ILE A 193 3.16 8.11 -33.78
CA ILE A 193 4.49 7.81 -33.24
C ILE A 193 5.35 7.21 -34.37
N PRO A 194 6.44 7.89 -34.78
CA PRO A 194 7.25 7.43 -35.90
C PRO A 194 7.84 6.03 -35.66
N ASN A 195 7.78 5.19 -36.71
CA ASN A 195 8.33 3.83 -36.73
C ASN A 195 7.72 2.87 -35.68
N SER A 196 6.51 3.13 -35.19
CA SER A 196 5.85 2.28 -34.19
C SER A 196 5.49 0.88 -34.67
N GLY A 197 5.42 0.63 -35.99
CA GLY A 197 5.16 -0.71 -36.56
C GLY A 197 6.38 -1.64 -36.54
N LYS A 198 7.55 -1.11 -36.20
CA LYS A 198 8.81 -1.87 -36.13
C LYS A 198 8.91 -2.66 -34.83
N GLN A 199 9.35 -3.91 -34.93
CA GLN A 199 9.70 -4.72 -33.78
C GLN A 199 10.81 -4.01 -33.00
N THR A 200 10.70 -4.01 -31.67
CA THR A 200 11.68 -3.34 -30.81
C THR A 200 12.54 -4.35 -30.05
N THR A 201 13.79 -4.00 -29.80
CA THR A 201 14.67 -4.71 -28.87
C THR A 201 14.59 -4.03 -27.51
N GLY A 202 13.61 -4.41 -26.70
CA GLY A 202 13.33 -3.77 -25.41
C GLY A 202 12.50 -2.49 -25.54
N TRP A 203 12.61 -1.62 -24.54
CA TRP A 203 11.83 -0.38 -24.44
C TRP A 203 12.38 0.73 -25.33
N VAL A 204 11.48 1.43 -26.02
CA VAL A 204 11.78 2.55 -26.90
C VAL A 204 10.95 3.76 -26.48
N SER A 205 11.62 4.88 -26.24
CA SER A 205 10.97 6.16 -25.92
C SER A 205 10.89 7.07 -27.14
N ARG A 206 9.78 7.80 -27.26
CA ARG A 206 9.52 8.80 -28.30
C ARG A 206 8.90 10.04 -27.68
N ASN A 207 9.35 11.21 -28.13
CA ASN A 207 8.78 12.49 -27.74
C ASN A 207 7.96 13.04 -28.90
N LEU A 208 6.77 13.55 -28.59
CA LEU A 208 5.83 14.15 -29.51
C LEU A 208 5.63 15.61 -29.13
N ASP A 209 5.79 16.50 -30.10
CA ASP A 209 5.53 17.92 -29.92
C ASP A 209 4.00 18.17 -29.86
N LEU A 210 3.54 18.81 -28.78
CA LEU A 210 2.16 19.22 -28.61
C LEU A 210 1.95 20.72 -28.83
N SER A 211 3.01 21.49 -29.13
CA SER A 211 2.93 22.92 -29.44
C SER A 211 1.90 23.28 -30.53
N PRO A 212 1.62 22.43 -31.56
CA PRO A 212 0.55 22.74 -32.53
C PRO A 212 -0.85 22.84 -31.92
N TYR A 213 -1.04 22.33 -30.69
CA TYR A 213 -2.30 22.37 -29.96
C TYR A 213 -2.29 23.38 -28.80
N GLN A 214 -1.33 24.33 -28.79
CA GLN A 214 -1.26 25.38 -27.77
C GLN A 214 -2.59 26.13 -27.60
N GLY A 215 -2.91 26.47 -26.35
CA GLY A 215 -4.17 27.13 -25.98
C GLY A 215 -5.36 26.18 -25.87
N LYS A 216 -5.23 24.90 -26.26
CA LYS A 216 -6.25 23.89 -26.04
C LYS A 216 -6.11 23.21 -24.68
N THR A 217 -7.18 22.53 -24.27
CA THR A 217 -7.22 21.69 -23.08
C THR A 217 -7.61 20.28 -23.45
N ILE A 218 -6.75 19.30 -23.15
CA ILE A 218 -7.01 17.87 -23.34
C ILE A 218 -8.02 17.44 -22.27
N ALA A 219 -9.24 17.12 -22.72
CA ALA A 219 -10.33 16.60 -21.90
C ALA A 219 -10.19 15.10 -21.63
N ALA A 220 -9.58 14.38 -22.57
CA ALA A 220 -9.27 12.98 -22.45
C ALA A 220 -8.20 12.57 -23.46
N PHE A 221 -7.49 11.49 -23.18
CA PHE A 221 -6.57 10.89 -24.16
C PHE A 221 -6.56 9.36 -24.09
N GLY A 222 -6.05 8.77 -25.16
CA GLY A 222 -5.94 7.33 -25.34
C GLY A 222 -4.89 6.96 -26.38
N LEU A 223 -4.91 5.71 -26.81
CA LEU A 223 -3.99 5.16 -27.80
C LEU A 223 -4.78 4.59 -28.98
N SER A 224 -4.40 4.97 -30.19
CA SER A 224 -4.93 4.38 -31.42
C SER A 224 -3.90 3.41 -31.99
N PHE A 225 -4.37 2.19 -32.26
CA PHE A 225 -3.63 1.12 -32.90
C PHE A 225 -4.21 0.94 -34.31
N ASP A 226 -3.61 1.61 -35.29
CA ASP A 226 -4.08 1.61 -36.67
C ASP A 226 -3.42 0.47 -37.45
N ASN A 227 -4.21 -0.27 -38.22
CA ASN A 227 -3.75 -1.41 -39.01
C ASN A 227 -3.37 -1.02 -40.46
N THR A 228 -3.56 0.23 -40.84
CA THR A 228 -3.29 0.77 -42.20
C THR A 228 -3.94 -0.06 -43.31
N ASN A 229 -5.15 -0.57 -43.05
CA ASN A 229 -5.93 -1.43 -43.94
C ASN A 229 -5.29 -2.81 -44.25
N LYS A 230 -4.39 -3.30 -43.40
CA LYS A 230 -3.85 -4.67 -43.46
C LYS A 230 -4.07 -5.40 -42.14
N THR A 231 -4.64 -6.59 -42.18
CA THR A 231 -4.85 -7.40 -40.97
C THR A 231 -3.51 -7.92 -40.43
N ILE A 232 -3.25 -7.68 -39.15
CA ILE A 232 -2.06 -8.13 -38.43
C ILE A 232 -2.50 -9.16 -37.38
N LYS A 233 -2.17 -10.43 -37.60
CA LYS A 233 -2.73 -11.56 -36.82
C LYS A 233 -2.28 -11.61 -35.37
N ASN A 234 -1.00 -11.34 -35.11
CA ASN A 234 -0.37 -11.50 -33.80
C ASN A 234 0.17 -10.14 -33.31
N TYR A 235 -0.66 -9.11 -33.37
CA TYR A 235 -0.28 -7.79 -32.90
C TYR A 235 -0.06 -7.81 -31.39
N GLN A 236 1.02 -7.21 -30.91
CA GLN A 236 1.23 -6.94 -29.50
C GLN A 236 2.02 -5.65 -29.33
N MET A 237 1.57 -4.82 -28.38
CA MET A 237 2.24 -3.61 -27.95
C MET A 237 2.15 -3.49 -26.43
N ASN A 238 3.28 -3.29 -25.78
CA ASN A 238 3.37 -2.95 -24.36
C ASN A 238 3.68 -1.45 -24.22
N ILE A 239 2.99 -0.76 -23.32
CA ILE A 239 3.19 0.65 -23.01
C ILE A 239 3.68 0.75 -21.57
N GLY A 240 4.93 1.16 -21.42
CA GLY A 240 5.62 1.20 -20.14
C GLY A 240 5.52 2.55 -19.44
N GLN A 241 5.33 3.64 -20.20
CA GLN A 241 5.14 4.97 -19.63
C GLN A 241 4.50 5.95 -20.62
N ILE A 242 3.69 6.87 -20.11
CA ILE A 242 3.25 8.09 -20.79
C ILE A 242 3.51 9.27 -19.86
N LYS A 243 4.18 10.31 -20.35
CA LYS A 243 4.43 11.57 -19.64
C LYS A 243 4.01 12.75 -20.51
N ILE A 244 3.18 13.63 -19.99
CA ILE A 244 2.83 14.94 -20.56
C ILE A 244 3.45 15.99 -19.66
N THR A 245 4.21 16.93 -20.23
CA THR A 245 4.86 18.01 -19.48
C THR A 245 5.06 19.22 -20.38
N ASP A 246 5.19 20.41 -19.80
CA ASP A 246 5.61 21.64 -20.50
C ASP A 246 6.96 22.18 -20.01
N GLY A 247 7.68 21.37 -19.20
CA GLY A 247 8.96 21.76 -18.60
C GLY A 247 8.85 22.72 -17.41
N SER A 248 7.65 23.15 -17.01
CA SER A 248 7.45 24.06 -15.86
C SER A 248 7.47 23.35 -14.50
N ALA A 249 7.47 22.02 -14.47
CA ALA A 249 7.56 21.25 -13.24
C ALA A 249 8.90 21.51 -12.55
N ARG A 250 8.83 22.04 -11.33
CA ARG A 250 10.02 22.28 -10.52
C ARG A 250 10.65 20.96 -10.10
N LYS A 251 11.91 20.72 -10.48
CA LYS A 251 12.74 19.66 -9.87
C LYS A 251 12.83 19.94 -8.36
N PRO A 252 12.42 19.01 -7.49
CA PRO A 252 12.55 19.20 -6.04
C PRO A 252 14.01 19.35 -5.60
N ALA A 253 14.21 20.01 -4.46
CA ALA A 253 15.51 20.02 -3.78
C ALA A 253 15.81 18.64 -3.17
N ALA A 254 17.07 18.36 -2.88
CA ALA A 254 17.44 17.18 -2.12
C ALA A 254 16.76 17.19 -0.74
N PRO A 255 16.24 16.05 -0.24
CA PRO A 255 15.66 15.96 1.09
C PRO A 255 16.63 16.40 2.19
N THR A 256 16.11 16.96 3.29
CA THR A 256 16.89 17.32 4.48
C THR A 256 16.46 16.48 5.68
N GLY A 257 17.27 16.48 6.74
CA GLY A 257 16.94 15.79 7.99
C GLY A 257 16.92 14.26 7.91
N PHE A 258 17.44 13.67 6.81
CA PHE A 258 17.43 12.23 6.59
C PHE A 258 18.30 11.49 7.61
N LYS A 259 17.69 10.61 8.42
CA LYS A 259 18.33 9.92 9.55
C LYS A 259 17.69 8.57 9.87
N ILE A 260 18.43 7.72 10.57
CA ILE A 260 17.90 6.51 11.20
C ILE A 260 17.24 6.87 12.53
N THR A 261 16.06 6.33 12.78
CA THR A 261 15.32 6.54 14.03
C THR A 261 15.16 5.28 14.86
N LYS A 262 15.18 4.11 14.19
CA LYS A 262 15.24 2.78 14.80
C LYS A 262 16.02 1.85 13.87
N ALA A 263 17.02 1.14 14.39
CA ALA A 263 17.65 0.02 13.69
C ALA A 263 17.41 -1.27 14.50
N LEU A 264 16.76 -2.26 13.92
CA LEU A 264 16.50 -3.56 14.54
C LEU A 264 17.46 -4.58 13.94
N THR A 265 18.62 -4.75 14.59
CA THR A 265 19.76 -5.51 14.07
C THR A 265 19.48 -7.00 13.86
N ASP A 266 18.60 -7.57 14.68
CA ASP A 266 18.34 -9.01 14.70
C ASP A 266 17.35 -9.44 13.61
N THR A 267 16.53 -8.51 13.12
CA THR A 267 15.55 -8.73 12.05
C THR A 267 15.89 -8.03 10.74
N ASN A 268 16.99 -7.25 10.70
CA ASN A 268 17.38 -6.41 9.55
C ASN A 268 16.29 -5.40 9.17
N GLU A 269 15.55 -4.91 10.16
CA GLU A 269 14.52 -3.89 9.98
C GLU A 269 15.05 -2.53 10.38
N MET A 270 14.54 -1.47 9.74
CA MET A 270 15.00 -0.12 10.00
C MET A 270 13.87 0.88 9.78
N LEU A 271 13.79 1.90 10.64
CA LEU A 271 12.92 3.04 10.48
C LEU A 271 13.77 4.28 10.24
N VAL A 272 13.52 4.94 9.12
CA VAL A 272 14.18 6.20 8.75
C VAL A 272 13.19 7.36 8.77
N ALA A 273 13.69 8.57 8.95
CA ALA A 273 12.87 9.79 8.92
C ALA A 273 13.60 10.94 8.22
N TRP A 274 12.84 11.93 7.77
CA TRP A 274 13.33 13.13 7.08
C TRP A 274 12.33 14.29 7.25
N ASP A 275 12.72 15.49 6.81
CA ASP A 275 11.84 16.65 6.85
C ASP A 275 10.82 16.59 5.69
N LEU A 276 9.54 16.51 6.04
CA LEU A 276 8.46 16.48 5.05
C LEU A 276 8.24 17.87 4.45
N GLU A 277 8.33 17.96 3.13
CA GLU A 277 8.00 19.14 2.36
C GLU A 277 6.53 19.12 1.94
N ASP A 278 5.95 20.29 1.66
CA ASP A 278 4.56 20.42 1.26
C ASP A 278 4.24 19.66 -0.04
N TYR A 279 3.06 19.03 -0.09
CA TYR A 279 2.61 18.21 -1.20
C TYR A 279 2.57 18.97 -2.53
N SER A 280 2.39 20.29 -2.51
CA SER A 280 2.42 21.11 -3.72
C SER A 280 3.78 21.10 -4.42
N LYS A 281 4.88 20.85 -3.68
CA LYS A 281 6.25 20.81 -4.20
C LYS A 281 6.78 19.40 -4.38
N VAL A 282 6.48 18.49 -3.46
CA VAL A 282 6.95 17.10 -3.47
C VAL A 282 5.75 16.16 -3.43
N LYS A 283 5.67 15.23 -4.38
CA LYS A 283 4.56 14.26 -4.48
C LYS A 283 4.82 12.95 -3.76
N GLN A 284 6.10 12.62 -3.58
CA GLN A 284 6.56 11.35 -3.05
C GLN A 284 8.05 11.47 -2.71
N TYR A 285 8.53 10.63 -1.81
CA TYR A 285 9.94 10.34 -1.61
C TYR A 285 10.23 8.90 -2.00
N ASN A 286 11.34 8.66 -2.68
CA ASN A 286 11.81 7.33 -3.04
C ASN A 286 13.05 6.98 -2.23
N LEU A 287 13.06 5.76 -1.69
CA LEU A 287 14.13 5.23 -0.88
C LEU A 287 14.82 4.09 -1.63
N TYR A 288 16.15 4.14 -1.65
CA TYR A 288 17.01 3.15 -2.26
C TYR A 288 18.04 2.64 -1.25
N GLU A 289 18.42 1.39 -1.37
CA GLU A 289 19.51 0.76 -0.61
C GLU A 289 20.56 0.31 -1.62
N ASN A 290 21.74 0.94 -1.57
CA ASN A 290 22.84 0.65 -2.50
C ASN A 290 22.43 0.65 -3.99
N GLY A 291 21.51 1.56 -4.36
CA GLY A 291 20.97 1.69 -5.72
C GLY A 291 19.73 0.84 -6.03
N SER A 292 19.40 -0.15 -5.19
CA SER A 292 18.16 -0.94 -5.34
C SER A 292 16.98 -0.21 -4.72
N TYR A 293 15.87 -0.14 -5.44
CA TYR A 293 14.64 0.48 -4.96
C TYR A 293 14.05 -0.30 -3.78
N ILE A 294 13.74 0.40 -2.69
CA ILE A 294 13.12 -0.17 -1.48
C ILE A 294 11.63 0.17 -1.44
N GLY A 295 11.27 1.39 -1.83
CA GLY A 295 9.89 1.85 -1.81
C GLY A 295 9.79 3.37 -1.87
N GLY A 296 8.56 3.87 -1.80
CA GLY A 296 8.31 5.29 -1.73
C GLY A 296 7.05 5.61 -0.95
N ILE A 297 6.95 6.87 -0.50
CA ILE A 297 5.84 7.37 0.30
C ILE A 297 5.81 8.91 0.26
N TYR A 298 4.64 9.52 0.42
CA TYR A 298 4.55 10.91 0.84
C TYR A 298 4.27 10.96 2.34
N ASP A 299 5.35 10.93 3.13
CA ASP A 299 5.35 11.00 4.59
C ASP A 299 6.75 11.46 5.05
N SER A 300 6.95 11.70 6.35
CA SER A 300 8.24 12.02 6.98
C SER A 300 9.02 10.79 7.46
N THR A 301 8.51 9.58 7.24
CA THR A 301 9.15 8.33 7.73
C THR A 301 8.91 7.16 6.80
N TYR A 302 9.82 6.18 6.82
CA TYR A 302 9.68 4.93 6.09
C TYR A 302 10.17 3.74 6.91
N TYR A 303 9.34 2.69 6.96
CA TYR A 303 9.70 1.41 7.56
C TYR A 303 10.26 0.45 6.52
N ILE A 304 11.55 0.14 6.66
CA ILE A 304 12.25 -0.86 5.86
C ILE A 304 12.08 -2.21 6.57
N LYS A 305 11.18 -3.05 6.03
CA LYS A 305 10.88 -4.39 6.57
C LYS A 305 12.05 -5.38 6.45
N SER A 306 12.95 -5.18 5.50
CA SER A 306 14.11 -6.05 5.34
C SER A 306 15.16 -5.33 4.51
N LEU A 307 16.31 -5.06 5.13
CA LEU A 307 17.52 -4.64 4.43
C LEU A 307 18.13 -5.82 3.67
N ASN A 308 18.68 -5.55 2.49
CA ASN A 308 19.42 -6.53 1.70
C ASN A 308 20.87 -6.67 2.19
N HIS A 309 21.41 -5.65 2.84
CA HIS A 309 22.78 -5.59 3.34
C HIS A 309 22.81 -5.21 4.82
N LYS A 310 23.79 -5.75 5.56
CA LYS A 310 24.07 -5.36 6.94
C LYS A 310 24.83 -4.04 7.04
N SER A 311 25.53 -3.62 5.98
CA SER A 311 26.27 -2.37 5.92
C SER A 311 26.27 -1.86 4.49
N CYS A 312 25.68 -0.69 4.27
CA CYS A 312 25.71 0.01 2.97
C CYS A 312 25.23 1.46 3.11
N GLU A 313 24.83 2.08 2.00
CA GLU A 313 24.26 3.42 1.94
C GLU A 313 22.77 3.37 1.55
N LEU A 314 21.97 4.16 2.27
CA LEU A 314 20.62 4.53 1.87
C LEU A 314 20.64 5.85 1.10
N MET A 315 19.84 5.93 0.04
CA MET A 315 19.60 7.15 -0.71
C MET A 315 18.12 7.50 -0.68
N LEU A 316 17.80 8.75 -0.34
CA LEU A 316 16.45 9.29 -0.35
C LEU A 316 16.35 10.41 -1.38
N THR A 317 15.40 10.31 -2.31
CA THR A 317 15.10 11.36 -3.30
C THR A 317 13.69 11.89 -3.13
N ALA A 318 13.47 13.16 -3.45
CA ALA A 318 12.14 13.76 -3.54
C ALA A 318 11.66 13.74 -5.01
N VAL A 319 10.37 13.49 -5.23
CA VAL A 319 9.76 13.33 -6.56
C VAL A 319 8.81 14.50 -6.85
N GLY A 320 9.03 15.17 -7.99
CA GLY A 320 8.19 16.27 -8.46
C GLY A 320 6.90 15.82 -9.14
N ALA A 321 6.02 16.77 -9.48
CA ALA A 321 4.72 16.49 -10.11
C ALA A 321 4.82 15.80 -11.49
N ASP A 322 5.95 15.94 -12.18
CA ASP A 322 6.21 15.31 -13.47
C ASP A 322 7.00 13.99 -13.35
N GLY A 323 7.21 13.50 -12.11
CA GLY A 323 7.97 12.27 -11.83
C GLY A 323 9.49 12.46 -11.77
N THR A 324 10.01 13.67 -11.93
CA THR A 324 11.46 13.93 -11.84
C THR A 324 11.93 13.82 -10.39
N GLU A 325 13.00 13.04 -10.16
CA GLU A 325 13.64 12.91 -8.84
C GLU A 325 14.68 14.01 -8.60
N SER A 326 14.82 14.44 -7.34
CA SER A 326 15.87 15.35 -6.87
C SER A 326 17.26 14.69 -6.86
N GLU A 327 18.29 15.45 -6.53
CA GLU A 327 19.53 14.84 -6.02
C GLU A 327 19.24 14.09 -4.70
N PRO A 328 19.96 13.00 -4.39
CA PRO A 328 19.70 12.19 -3.20
C PRO A 328 20.30 12.81 -1.93
N ALA A 329 19.57 12.69 -0.82
CA ALA A 329 20.15 12.68 0.52
C ALA A 329 20.71 11.28 0.80
N ARG A 330 21.88 11.19 1.43
CA ARG A 330 22.61 9.93 1.64
C ARG A 330 22.81 9.66 3.11
N LEU A 331 22.69 8.39 3.50
CA LEU A 331 22.89 7.94 4.87
C LEU A 331 23.56 6.57 4.88
N SER A 332 24.80 6.51 5.37
CA SER A 332 25.50 5.23 5.57
C SER A 332 25.06 4.57 6.88
N TYR A 333 25.03 3.25 6.90
CA TYR A 333 24.79 2.48 8.11
C TYR A 333 25.66 1.22 8.13
N ASP A 334 26.01 0.76 9.34
CA ASP A 334 26.71 -0.50 9.55
C ASP A 334 26.14 -1.23 10.78
N LEU A 335 25.26 -2.20 10.54
CA LEU A 335 24.67 -3.03 11.57
C LEU A 335 25.66 -4.06 12.15
N ASN A 336 26.83 -4.28 11.52
CA ASN A 336 27.86 -5.16 12.08
C ASN A 336 28.67 -4.45 13.18
N ALA A 337 28.70 -3.12 13.15
CA ALA A 337 29.32 -2.28 14.18
C ALA A 337 28.36 -1.96 15.34
N ALA A 338 27.14 -2.50 15.32
CA ALA A 338 26.11 -2.24 16.30
C ALA A 338 25.95 -3.42 17.28
N VAL A 339 25.33 -3.17 18.44
CA VAL A 339 24.94 -4.26 19.36
C VAL A 339 23.89 -5.16 18.70
N SER A 340 23.87 -6.44 19.04
CA SER A 340 22.96 -7.43 18.45
C SER A 340 22.50 -8.47 19.47
N HIS A 341 21.68 -9.43 19.06
CA HIS A 341 21.14 -10.49 19.91
C HIS A 341 20.45 -9.94 21.17
N ILE A 342 19.65 -8.90 21.00
CA ILE A 342 19.01 -8.21 22.11
C ILE A 342 17.85 -9.06 22.60
N LYS A 343 17.85 -9.34 23.90
CA LYS A 343 16.75 -10.01 24.60
C LYS A 343 16.36 -9.21 25.82
N VAL A 344 15.06 -9.14 26.07
CA VAL A 344 14.52 -8.53 27.28
C VAL A 344 13.60 -9.51 27.98
N GLU A 345 13.90 -9.81 29.23
CA GLU A 345 13.09 -10.64 30.11
C GLU A 345 12.41 -9.76 31.13
N THR A 346 11.12 -9.48 30.94
CA THR A 346 10.29 -8.72 31.87
C THR A 346 9.76 -9.64 32.98
N LYS A 347 9.67 -9.11 34.20
CA LYS A 347 9.19 -9.81 35.38
C LYS A 347 7.99 -9.10 36.00
N GLU A 348 7.14 -9.87 36.66
CA GLU A 348 5.93 -9.39 37.35
C GLU A 348 6.21 -8.37 38.46
N ASN A 349 7.44 -8.34 39.00
CA ASN A 349 7.86 -7.38 40.02
C ASN A 349 8.32 -6.02 39.44
N GLY A 350 8.13 -5.77 38.14
CA GLY A 350 8.54 -4.54 37.48
C GLY A 350 10.03 -4.47 37.14
N GLU A 351 10.75 -5.60 37.21
CA GLU A 351 12.11 -5.68 36.67
C GLU A 351 12.11 -6.08 35.19
N ALA A 352 13.10 -5.62 34.43
CA ALA A 352 13.42 -6.18 33.13
C ALA A 352 14.93 -6.33 32.96
N THR A 353 15.38 -7.57 32.74
CA THR A 353 16.79 -7.85 32.41
C THR A 353 16.96 -7.77 30.90
N VAL A 354 17.84 -6.88 30.46
CA VAL A 354 18.25 -6.74 29.06
C VAL A 354 19.60 -7.43 28.88
N THR A 355 19.73 -8.28 27.87
CA THR A 355 21.01 -8.83 27.42
C THR A 355 21.23 -8.52 25.95
N TRP A 356 22.49 -8.31 25.56
CA TRP A 356 22.89 -8.05 24.18
C TRP A 356 24.30 -8.59 23.93
N LYS A 357 24.72 -8.58 22.67
CA LYS A 357 26.09 -8.90 22.25
C LYS A 357 26.76 -7.66 21.68
N ASN A 358 27.95 -7.36 22.16
CA ASN A 358 28.75 -6.26 21.65
C ASN A 358 29.36 -6.60 20.27
N PRO A 359 29.55 -5.59 19.40
CA PRO A 359 30.31 -5.76 18.17
C PRO A 359 31.79 -6.07 18.48
N SER A 360 32.52 -6.59 17.49
CA SER A 360 33.94 -6.98 17.64
C SER A 360 34.85 -5.84 18.13
N LYS A 361 34.46 -4.60 17.87
CA LYS A 361 35.10 -3.36 18.34
C LYS A 361 34.04 -2.51 19.02
N ALA A 362 33.79 -2.77 20.30
CA ALA A 362 32.93 -1.93 21.12
C ALA A 362 33.81 -0.96 21.92
N ASP A 363 33.40 0.30 21.97
CA ASP A 363 34.03 1.33 22.80
C ASP A 363 32.99 2.28 23.39
N GLY A 364 33.21 2.72 24.62
CA GLY A 364 32.30 3.59 25.36
C GLY A 364 31.25 2.88 26.21
N THR A 365 30.62 3.65 27.10
CA THR A 365 29.51 3.19 27.94
C THR A 365 28.26 2.90 27.12
N VAL A 366 27.40 2.00 27.61
CA VAL A 366 26.14 1.65 26.96
C VAL A 366 24.99 2.37 27.66
N LYS A 367 24.27 3.21 26.92
CA LYS A 367 23.05 3.90 27.38
C LYS A 367 21.82 3.15 26.90
N LEU A 368 20.99 2.70 27.83
CA LEU A 368 19.73 2.03 27.56
C LEU A 368 18.57 2.96 27.91
N THR A 369 17.63 3.14 27.00
CA THR A 369 16.45 3.99 27.19
C THR A 369 15.19 3.25 26.78
N LEU A 370 14.33 2.94 27.75
CA LEU A 370 13.02 2.32 27.54
C LEU A 370 11.94 3.38 27.51
N ILE A 371 11.11 3.38 26.47
CA ILE A 371 9.98 4.30 26.30
C ILE A 371 8.75 3.49 25.90
N THR A 372 7.64 3.62 26.60
CA THR A 372 6.38 2.98 26.21
C THR A 372 5.77 3.68 24.99
N ASP A 373 5.27 2.89 24.04
CA ASP A 373 4.65 3.34 22.80
C ASP A 373 3.14 3.06 22.82
N TYR A 374 2.34 3.84 22.07
CA TYR A 374 0.89 3.64 21.88
C TYR A 374 0.04 3.67 23.18
N THR A 375 0.58 4.25 24.25
CA THR A 375 -0.09 4.43 25.55
C THR A 375 -0.45 5.89 25.78
N ASP A 376 -1.48 6.14 26.60
CA ASP A 376 -1.94 7.48 26.94
C ASP A 376 -1.05 8.13 28.02
N THR A 377 -0.34 7.30 28.80
CA THR A 377 0.63 7.72 29.82
C THR A 377 2.01 7.17 29.50
N VAL A 378 2.81 7.96 28.78
CA VAL A 378 4.16 7.55 28.37
C VAL A 378 5.08 7.42 29.59
N PHE A 379 5.60 6.21 29.80
CA PHE A 379 6.69 5.93 30.71
C PHE A 379 8.04 6.00 29.98
N HIS A 380 9.03 6.57 30.65
CA HIS A 380 10.41 6.69 30.14
C HIS A 380 11.39 6.42 31.28
N LYS A 381 12.30 5.45 31.09
CA LYS A 381 13.44 5.21 31.99
C LYS A 381 14.73 5.04 31.20
N THR A 382 15.81 5.63 31.71
CA THR A 382 17.16 5.49 31.15
C THR A 382 18.10 4.96 32.22
N ILE A 383 18.94 4.00 31.84
CA ILE A 383 20.03 3.45 32.66
C ILE A 383 21.34 3.43 31.87
N MET A 384 22.46 3.33 32.57
CA MET A 384 23.80 3.22 32.00
C MET A 384 24.41 1.87 32.39
N ALA A 385 25.17 1.28 31.48
CA ALA A 385 26.03 0.14 31.73
C ALA A 385 27.47 0.47 31.33
N ASP A 386 28.41 -0.17 32.01
CA ASP A 386 29.84 0.07 31.82
C ASP A 386 30.31 -0.34 30.42
N ASN A 387 31.48 0.17 30.02
CA ASN A 387 32.11 -0.23 28.76
C ASN A 387 32.32 -1.76 28.73
N GLY A 388 31.95 -2.38 27.62
CA GLY A 388 32.03 -3.83 27.43
C GLY A 388 30.94 -4.64 28.13
N ALA A 389 30.01 -4.01 28.87
CA ALA A 389 28.86 -4.71 29.43
C ALA A 389 27.97 -5.30 28.31
N GLU A 390 27.36 -6.43 28.61
CA GLU A 390 26.42 -7.16 27.73
C GLU A 390 25.08 -7.44 28.41
N THR A 391 24.88 -6.86 29.61
CA THR A 391 23.66 -7.00 30.40
C THR A 391 23.40 -5.77 31.25
N ALA A 392 22.13 -5.44 31.46
CA ALA A 392 21.67 -4.39 32.36
C ALA A 392 20.23 -4.66 32.80
N THR A 393 19.87 -4.21 34.00
CA THR A 393 18.53 -4.44 34.56
C THR A 393 17.82 -3.11 34.82
N PHE A 394 16.62 -2.98 34.28
CA PHE A 394 15.66 -1.97 34.70
C PHE A 394 14.90 -2.47 35.92
N THR A 395 14.64 -1.59 36.87
CA THR A 395 13.73 -1.80 38.01
C THR A 395 12.51 -0.89 37.88
N ASP A 396 11.51 -1.04 38.74
CA ASP A 396 10.39 -0.08 38.89
C ASP A 396 9.67 0.25 37.58
N LEU A 397 9.58 -0.73 36.67
CA LEU A 397 8.79 -0.61 35.45
C LEU A 397 7.31 -0.81 35.75
N PRO A 398 6.40 -0.13 35.01
CA PRO A 398 4.99 -0.49 35.01
C PRO A 398 4.79 -1.96 34.61
N THR A 399 3.71 -2.56 35.11
CA THR A 399 3.34 -3.95 34.82
C THR A 399 1.94 -4.03 34.21
N ASN A 400 1.64 -3.10 33.30
CA ASN A 400 0.35 -2.93 32.64
C ASN A 400 0.33 -3.47 31.19
N GLY A 401 1.32 -4.30 30.82
CA GLY A 401 1.41 -4.87 29.47
C GLY A 401 1.75 -3.89 28.35
N ASP A 402 2.04 -2.62 28.65
CA ASP A 402 2.29 -1.60 27.62
C ASP A 402 3.44 -2.01 26.70
N ARG A 403 3.25 -1.75 25.40
CA ARG A 403 4.32 -1.91 24.41
C ARG A 403 5.41 -0.88 24.66
N TYR A 404 6.67 -1.23 24.45
CA TYR A 404 7.78 -0.29 24.55
C TYR A 404 8.77 -0.42 23.38
N THR A 405 9.52 0.65 23.15
CA THR A 405 10.79 0.66 22.41
C THR A 405 11.94 0.84 23.41
N LEU A 406 12.87 -0.11 23.42
CA LEU A 406 14.17 0.00 24.06
C LEU A 406 15.18 0.50 23.03
N ARG A 407 15.85 1.62 23.34
CA ARG A 407 16.98 2.15 22.56
C ARG A 407 18.28 1.87 23.29
N ILE A 408 19.25 1.32 22.58
CA ILE A 408 20.60 1.04 23.07
C ILE A 408 21.58 1.87 22.25
N VAL A 409 22.37 2.71 22.92
CA VAL A 409 23.41 3.55 22.33
C VAL A 409 24.73 3.19 22.99
N THR A 410 25.74 2.83 22.19
CA THR A 410 27.09 2.55 22.67
C THR A 410 28.00 3.68 22.18
N GLY A 411 28.65 4.40 23.09
CA GLY A 411 29.49 5.55 22.71
C GLY A 411 28.73 6.56 21.83
N ASP A 412 29.32 6.91 20.68
CA ASP A 412 28.74 7.82 19.69
C ASP A 412 28.10 7.10 18.48
N HIS A 413 27.83 5.79 18.60
CA HIS A 413 27.21 5.01 17.53
C HIS A 413 25.69 5.27 17.39
N GLU A 414 25.14 4.98 16.21
CA GLU A 414 23.70 5.07 15.94
C GLU A 414 22.89 4.15 16.88
N PRO A 415 21.72 4.59 17.37
CA PRO A 415 20.91 3.83 18.30
C PRO A 415 20.34 2.55 17.66
N VAL A 416 20.52 1.42 18.36
CA VAL A 416 19.81 0.16 18.07
C VAL A 416 18.51 0.13 18.85
N ALA A 417 17.47 -0.43 18.25
CA ALA A 417 16.15 -0.55 18.85
C ALA A 417 15.75 -2.01 19.03
N TYR A 418 15.06 -2.27 20.15
CA TYR A 418 14.30 -3.48 20.42
C TYR A 418 12.88 -3.08 20.79
N THR A 419 11.88 -3.86 20.41
CA THR A 419 10.49 -3.61 20.83
C THR A 419 9.94 -4.82 21.56
N GLY A 420 9.27 -4.59 22.69
CA GLY A 420 8.66 -5.63 23.50
C GLY A 420 7.40 -5.12 24.21
N HIS A 421 6.89 -5.93 25.13
CA HIS A 421 5.81 -5.55 26.05
C HIS A 421 6.33 -5.66 27.48
N LEU A 422 5.88 -4.75 28.35
CA LEU A 422 6.11 -4.85 29.78
C LEU A 422 5.41 -6.10 30.33
N ALA A 423 5.75 -6.51 31.55
CA ALA A 423 4.95 -7.53 32.22
C ALA A 423 3.50 -7.03 32.34
N ASP A 424 2.54 -7.93 32.29
CA ASP A 424 1.11 -7.58 32.35
C ASP A 424 0.47 -8.32 33.51
N THR A 425 0.29 -7.60 34.62
CA THR A 425 -0.22 -8.15 35.89
C THR A 425 -1.43 -7.39 36.43
N MET A 426 -1.94 -6.43 35.66
CA MET A 426 -3.01 -5.53 36.11
C MET A 426 -4.09 -5.42 35.05
N ILE A 427 -5.34 -5.48 35.49
CA ILE A 427 -6.49 -5.12 34.67
C ILE A 427 -7.46 -4.27 35.49
N GLU A 428 -7.98 -3.20 34.88
CA GLU A 428 -9.01 -2.39 35.52
C GLU A 428 -10.34 -3.16 35.56
N PRO A 429 -11.08 -3.12 36.69
CA PRO A 429 -12.39 -3.75 36.79
C PRO A 429 -13.39 -3.11 35.83
N TYR A 430 -14.33 -3.92 35.33
CA TYR A 430 -15.42 -3.41 34.50
C TYR A 430 -16.22 -2.34 35.25
N ALA A 431 -16.29 -1.12 34.70
CA ALA A 431 -16.90 0.01 35.38
C ALA A 431 -18.42 -0.20 35.62
N LYS A 432 -18.93 0.09 36.83
CA LYS A 432 -20.35 -0.14 37.16
C LYS A 432 -21.29 0.73 36.34
N GLU A 433 -20.85 1.93 36.00
CA GLU A 433 -21.53 2.89 35.13
C GLU A 433 -21.78 2.36 33.72
N ASN A 434 -21.03 1.36 33.27
CA ASN A 434 -21.28 0.68 32.00
C ASN A 434 -22.45 -0.32 32.06
N VAL A 435 -23.06 -0.50 33.24
CA VAL A 435 -24.29 -1.28 33.42
C VAL A 435 -25.49 -0.35 33.54
N THR A 436 -26.36 -0.38 32.54
CA THR A 436 -27.64 0.32 32.59
C THR A 436 -28.74 -0.63 33.08
N VAL A 437 -29.51 -0.20 34.08
CA VAL A 437 -30.64 -0.97 34.63
C VAL A 437 -31.95 -0.24 34.33
N THR A 438 -32.85 -0.89 33.58
CA THR A 438 -34.20 -0.39 33.30
C THR A 438 -35.22 -1.44 33.73
N GLY A 439 -35.99 -1.16 34.78
CA GLY A 439 -36.87 -2.15 35.40
C GLY A 439 -36.08 -3.34 35.94
N SER A 440 -36.34 -4.55 35.42
CA SER A 440 -35.58 -5.77 35.76
C SER A 440 -34.48 -6.13 34.76
N THR A 441 -34.27 -5.30 33.75
CA THR A 441 -33.37 -5.59 32.63
C THR A 441 -32.05 -4.85 32.80
N TYR A 442 -30.96 -5.57 32.58
CA TYR A 442 -29.59 -5.10 32.65
C TYR A 442 -29.01 -5.08 31.24
N THR A 443 -28.42 -3.96 30.85
CA THR A 443 -27.73 -3.79 29.57
C THR A 443 -26.27 -3.42 29.84
N LEU A 444 -25.36 -4.18 29.25
CA LEU A 444 -23.91 -3.95 29.35
C LEU A 444 -23.43 -3.13 28.16
N ALA A 445 -22.69 -2.05 28.42
CA ALA A 445 -21.86 -1.41 27.40
C ALA A 445 -20.61 -2.27 27.14
N LEU A 446 -20.02 -2.12 25.95
CA LEU A 446 -18.76 -2.80 25.62
C LEU A 446 -17.63 -2.21 26.48
N PRO A 447 -16.71 -3.04 27.02
CA PRO A 447 -15.54 -2.53 27.75
C PRO A 447 -14.70 -1.60 26.87
N THR A 448 -14.18 -0.54 27.50
CA THR A 448 -13.39 0.52 26.84
C THR A 448 -11.88 0.27 26.88
N LEU A 449 -11.42 -0.67 27.72
CA LEU A 449 -10.02 -1.07 27.79
C LEU A 449 -9.51 -1.54 26.42
N LYS A 450 -8.24 -1.30 26.11
CA LYS A 450 -7.70 -1.64 24.77
C LYS A 450 -7.48 -3.15 24.62
N ASP A 451 -7.11 -3.79 25.72
CA ASP A 451 -6.57 -5.14 25.89
C ASP A 451 -7.55 -6.16 26.51
N TRP A 452 -8.83 -5.80 26.73
CA TRP A 452 -9.80 -6.79 27.21
C TRP A 452 -10.04 -7.90 26.16
N HIS A 453 -10.16 -9.12 26.67
CA HIS A 453 -10.37 -10.34 25.89
C HIS A 453 -11.79 -10.89 26.10
N TYR A 454 -12.16 -11.15 27.36
CA TYR A 454 -13.45 -11.73 27.71
C TYR A 454 -14.15 -10.93 28.81
N LEU A 455 -15.49 -10.87 28.72
CA LEU A 455 -16.34 -10.34 29.78
C LEU A 455 -17.31 -11.43 30.23
N TYR A 456 -17.20 -11.85 31.47
CA TYR A 456 -18.05 -12.87 32.08
C TYR A 456 -19.12 -12.20 32.93
N VAL A 457 -20.32 -12.79 32.93
CA VAL A 457 -21.40 -12.37 33.82
C VAL A 457 -21.83 -13.58 34.61
N TYR A 458 -21.77 -13.49 35.92
CA TYR A 458 -22.20 -14.53 36.84
C TYR A 458 -23.44 -14.08 37.60
N GLU A 459 -24.41 -14.99 37.72
CA GLU A 459 -25.54 -14.85 38.62
C GLU A 459 -25.47 -15.95 39.68
N ASN A 460 -25.34 -15.59 40.97
CA ASN A 460 -25.06 -16.54 42.05
C ASN A 460 -23.90 -17.51 41.71
N ASP A 461 -22.79 -16.96 41.21
CA ASP A 461 -21.60 -17.70 40.76
C ASP A 461 -21.80 -18.67 39.58
N VAL A 462 -22.98 -18.65 38.93
CA VAL A 462 -23.23 -19.41 37.70
C VAL A 462 -23.04 -18.51 36.47
N PRO A 463 -22.15 -18.87 35.52
CA PRO A 463 -21.90 -18.05 34.33
C PRO A 463 -23.13 -18.03 33.41
N LYS A 464 -23.50 -16.84 32.92
CA LYS A 464 -24.50 -16.69 31.86
C LYS A 464 -23.89 -17.08 30.51
N LEU A 465 -24.75 -17.58 29.60
CA LEU A 465 -24.36 -18.05 28.28
C LEU A 465 -24.79 -17.07 27.19
N PHE A 466 -23.87 -16.71 26.30
CA PHE A 466 -24.04 -15.70 25.26
C PHE A 466 -23.95 -16.32 23.85
N GLY A 467 -24.91 -15.97 22.99
CA GLY A 467 -24.86 -16.32 21.57
C GLY A 467 -23.89 -15.46 20.75
N VAL A 468 -23.25 -16.07 19.75
CA VAL A 468 -22.33 -15.39 18.81
C VAL A 468 -22.81 -15.43 17.36
N THR A 469 -22.18 -14.67 16.49
CA THR A 469 -22.38 -14.71 15.05
C THR A 469 -21.80 -15.99 14.42
N TYR A 470 -22.39 -16.42 13.29
CA TYR A 470 -21.98 -17.55 12.43
C TYR A 470 -22.10 -18.97 12.99
N VAL A 471 -22.37 -19.16 14.29
CA VAL A 471 -22.62 -20.49 14.89
C VAL A 471 -23.77 -20.44 15.89
N SER A 472 -24.36 -21.59 16.17
CA SER A 472 -25.47 -21.74 17.15
C SER A 472 -24.99 -21.93 18.60
N LYS A 473 -23.71 -22.26 18.80
CA LYS A 473 -23.12 -22.49 20.13
C LYS A 473 -23.13 -21.21 20.97
N LYS A 474 -23.48 -21.34 22.26
CA LYS A 474 -23.32 -20.28 23.26
C LYS A 474 -22.04 -20.46 24.07
N PHE A 475 -21.50 -19.34 24.57
CA PHE A 475 -20.25 -19.27 25.32
C PHE A 475 -20.49 -18.68 26.71
N PRO A 476 -19.76 -19.12 27.76
CA PRO A 476 -19.91 -18.60 29.12
C PRO A 476 -19.28 -17.22 29.34
N TYR A 477 -19.05 -16.48 28.25
CA TYR A 477 -18.42 -15.16 28.22
C TYR A 477 -18.84 -14.41 26.95
N ILE A 478 -18.70 -13.10 26.98
CA ILE A 478 -18.85 -12.21 25.83
C ILE A 478 -17.53 -12.16 25.07
N VAL A 479 -17.59 -12.35 23.75
CA VAL A 479 -16.46 -12.36 22.83
C VAL A 479 -16.50 -11.10 21.97
N ARG A 480 -15.40 -10.32 22.00
CA ARG A 480 -15.22 -9.11 21.23
C ARG A 480 -15.48 -9.35 19.74
N GLY A 481 -16.36 -8.54 19.14
CA GLY A 481 -16.73 -8.61 17.71
C GLY A 481 -17.52 -9.86 17.28
N ARG A 482 -17.87 -10.77 18.21
CA ARG A 482 -18.56 -12.03 17.90
C ARG A 482 -19.89 -12.19 18.63
N THR A 483 -19.98 -11.77 19.90
CA THR A 483 -21.24 -11.84 20.65
C THR A 483 -22.29 -10.93 20.02
N LYS A 484 -23.51 -11.45 19.85
CA LYS A 484 -24.62 -10.66 19.29
C LYS A 484 -24.97 -9.53 20.25
N LEU A 485 -25.18 -8.32 19.72
CA LEU A 485 -25.52 -7.15 20.55
C LEU A 485 -26.77 -7.38 21.41
N SER A 486 -27.73 -8.15 20.92
CA SER A 486 -28.94 -8.52 21.68
C SER A 486 -28.65 -9.32 22.96
N GLU A 487 -27.52 -10.04 23.02
CA GLU A 487 -27.14 -10.86 24.17
C GLU A 487 -26.45 -10.03 25.28
N LEU A 488 -26.11 -8.76 25.02
CA LEU A 488 -25.59 -7.82 26.03
C LEU A 488 -26.68 -7.27 26.95
N THR A 489 -27.95 -7.57 26.65
CA THR A 489 -29.11 -7.21 27.46
C THR A 489 -29.74 -8.48 28.03
N PHE A 490 -29.90 -8.55 29.34
CA PHE A 490 -30.44 -9.72 30.02
C PHE A 490 -31.28 -9.36 31.25
N THR A 491 -32.12 -10.29 31.68
CA THR A 491 -32.90 -10.19 32.92
C THR A 491 -32.40 -11.26 33.89
N PRO A 492 -31.94 -10.90 35.10
CA PRO A 492 -31.60 -11.86 36.15
C PRO A 492 -32.80 -12.71 36.54
N THR A 493 -32.56 -13.94 36.96
CA THR A 493 -33.60 -14.89 37.40
C THR A 493 -34.29 -14.47 38.70
N SER A 494 -33.58 -13.72 39.56
CA SER A 494 -34.12 -13.17 40.80
C SER A 494 -33.74 -11.69 40.96
N ARG A 495 -34.56 -10.93 41.69
CA ARG A 495 -34.22 -9.56 42.13
C ARG A 495 -33.22 -9.54 43.28
N THR A 496 -32.98 -10.67 43.94
CA THR A 496 -32.08 -10.81 45.09
C THR A 496 -30.82 -11.63 44.79
N SER A 497 -30.65 -12.13 43.56
CA SER A 497 -29.43 -12.87 43.18
C SER A 497 -28.23 -11.93 43.11
N SER A 498 -27.04 -12.43 43.49
CA SER A 498 -25.79 -11.70 43.27
C SER A 498 -25.47 -11.67 41.78
N LEU A 499 -24.95 -10.55 41.30
CA LEU A 499 -24.47 -10.33 39.95
C LEU A 499 -23.06 -9.77 40.01
N LYS A 500 -22.11 -10.59 39.57
CA LYS A 500 -20.73 -10.14 39.37
C LYS A 500 -20.35 -10.23 37.91
N ILE A 501 -19.60 -9.24 37.47
CA ILE A 501 -18.99 -9.17 36.16
C ILE A 501 -17.49 -9.40 36.37
N VAL A 502 -16.90 -10.30 35.60
CA VAL A 502 -15.45 -10.51 35.59
C VAL A 502 -14.94 -10.09 34.24
N LEU A 503 -13.99 -9.16 34.21
CA LEU A 503 -13.29 -8.80 32.99
C LEU A 503 -11.94 -9.51 32.98
N GLU A 504 -11.59 -10.05 31.82
CA GLU A 504 -10.32 -10.73 31.56
C GLU A 504 -9.62 -10.09 30.36
N ASP A 505 -8.32 -9.84 30.46
CA ASP A 505 -7.48 -9.32 29.39
C ASP A 505 -6.81 -10.44 28.58
N TYR A 506 -5.93 -10.08 27.65
CA TYR A 506 -5.19 -11.06 26.84
C TYR A 506 -4.06 -11.78 27.61
N ALA A 507 -3.60 -11.23 28.73
CA ALA A 507 -2.63 -11.87 29.61
C ALA A 507 -3.29 -12.86 30.60
N GLY A 508 -4.62 -12.81 30.72
CA GLY A 508 -5.41 -13.64 31.62
C GLY A 508 -5.61 -13.02 33.01
N ASN A 509 -5.23 -11.75 33.22
CA ASN A 509 -5.55 -11.06 34.45
C ASN A 509 -7.06 -10.87 34.54
N GLN A 510 -7.61 -10.99 35.75
CA GLN A 510 -9.03 -10.87 35.99
C GLN A 510 -9.34 -9.83 37.05
N ALA A 511 -10.31 -8.96 36.77
CA ALA A 511 -10.88 -8.04 37.75
C ALA A 511 -12.39 -8.22 37.87
N THR A 512 -12.87 -8.25 39.11
CA THR A 512 -14.28 -8.50 39.42
C THR A 512 -14.99 -7.21 39.83
N THR A 513 -16.17 -6.99 39.24
CA THR A 513 -17.10 -5.93 39.61
C THR A 513 -18.41 -6.53 40.11
N TYR A 514 -18.78 -6.25 41.36
CA TYR A 514 -20.08 -6.60 41.91
C TYR A 514 -21.12 -5.54 41.56
N VAL A 515 -22.08 -5.90 40.72
CA VAL A 515 -23.16 -5.00 40.25
C VAL A 515 -24.34 -5.02 41.20
N ARG A 516 -24.58 -6.16 41.83
CA ARG A 516 -25.58 -6.40 42.88
C ARG A 516 -25.10 -7.59 43.69
#